data_AF-A0A2P5NIL0-F1
#
_entry.id   AF-A0A2P5NIL0-F1
#
_cell.length_a   1.000
_cell.length_b   1.000
_cell.length_c   1.000
_cell.angle_alpha   90.00
_cell.angle_beta   90.00
_cell.angle_gamma   90.00
#
_symmetry.space_group_name_H-M   'P 1'
#
loop_
_entity.id
_entity.type
_entity.pdbx_description
1 polymer ?
#
loop_
_entity_poly.entity_id
_entity_poly.type
_entity_poly.pdbx_seq_one_letter_code
_entity_poly.pdbx_strand_id
1 'polypeptide(L)'
;SGQRCDHVFVFFFYDIFAGAREDMASIGVKLHYLASWRDVLAVAREHKYFPEEALKEIEAFIADPVAWSVAHGGAAKAKER
;
A
#
# COMPACT_ATOMS: atom_id res chain seq x y z
N SER A 1 -5.29 -24.88 18.95
CA SER A 1 -3.87 -24.49 19.03
C SER A 1 -3.74 -23.28 19.96
N GLY A 2 -2.69 -23.20 20.79
CA GLY A 2 -2.48 -22.14 21.80
C GLY A 2 -1.24 -21.27 21.52
N GLN A 3 -0.87 -21.13 20.25
CA GLN A 3 0.27 -20.31 19.83
C GLN A 3 -0.11 -18.84 19.83
N ARG A 4 0.84 -17.98 20.18
CA ARG A 4 0.69 -16.53 20.18
C ARG A 4 1.50 -15.95 19.03
N CYS A 5 0.87 -15.10 18.22
CA CYS A 5 1.50 -14.43 17.08
C CYS A 5 1.29 -12.92 17.22
N ASP A 6 2.26 -12.23 17.80
CA ASP A 6 2.20 -10.77 18.00
C ASP A 6 2.85 -9.97 16.84
N HIS A 7 3.59 -10.65 15.96
CA HIS A 7 4.42 -9.98 14.95
C HIS A 7 4.30 -10.63 13.59
N VAL A 8 4.14 -9.79 12.56
CA VAL A 8 4.23 -10.18 11.16
C VAL A 8 5.32 -9.35 10.51
N PHE A 9 6.13 -9.99 9.67
CA PHE A 9 7.13 -9.33 8.84
C PHE A 9 6.86 -9.63 7.37
N VAL A 10 6.86 -8.59 6.54
CA VAL A 10 6.78 -8.70 5.09
C VAL A 10 7.89 -7.87 4.45
N PHE A 11 8.34 -8.23 3.25
CA PHE A 11 9.30 -7.38 2.56
C PHE A 11 8.69 -6.05 2.13
N PHE A 12 7.43 -6.08 1.68
CA PHE A 12 6.76 -4.93 1.10
C PHE A 12 5.35 -4.78 1.67
N PHE A 13 5.04 -3.60 2.20
CA PHE A 13 3.72 -3.23 2.68
C PHE A 13 3.23 -2.01 1.92
N TYR A 14 2.03 -2.11 1.34
CA TYR A 14 1.53 -1.09 0.43
C TYR A 14 1.35 0.27 1.13
N ASP A 15 0.83 0.30 2.36
CA ASP A 15 0.63 1.52 3.16
C ASP A 15 -0.18 2.64 2.46
N ILE A 16 -1.18 2.25 1.66
CA ILE A 16 -2.06 3.16 0.91
C ILE A 16 -3.56 2.94 1.19
N PHE A 17 -3.91 1.92 1.96
CA PHE A 17 -5.29 1.65 2.33
C PHE A 17 -5.52 2.06 3.79
N ALA A 18 -6.45 2.98 4.00
CA ALA A 18 -6.90 3.35 5.33
C ALA A 18 -7.47 2.11 6.05
N GLY A 19 -7.16 1.95 7.34
CA GLY A 19 -7.66 0.84 8.15
C GLY A 19 -6.71 -0.36 8.25
N ALA A 20 -5.78 -0.56 7.30
CA ALA A 20 -4.93 -1.76 7.31
C ALA A 20 -4.08 -1.88 8.59
N ARG A 21 -3.59 -0.77 9.14
CA ARG A 21 -2.79 -0.73 10.38
C ARG A 21 -3.67 -0.92 11.60
N GLU A 22 -4.84 -0.31 11.61
CA GLU A 22 -5.85 -0.41 12.66
C GLU A 22 -6.36 -1.85 12.76
N ASP A 23 -6.63 -2.50 11.63
CA ASP A 23 -7.09 -3.89 11.56
C ASP A 23 -6.06 -4.83 12.18
N MET A 24 -4.77 -4.69 11.83
CA MET A 24 -3.70 -5.50 12.42
C MET A 24 -3.53 -5.24 13.92
N ALA A 25 -3.60 -3.97 14.35
CA ALA A 25 -3.54 -3.63 15.76
C ALA A 25 -4.74 -4.19 16.54
N SER A 26 -5.94 -4.22 15.94
CA SER A 26 -7.17 -4.72 16.57
C SER A 26 -7.10 -6.22 16.91
N ILE A 27 -6.31 -6.98 16.14
CA ILE A 27 -6.06 -8.41 16.37
C ILE A 27 -4.77 -8.68 17.17
N GLY A 28 -4.13 -7.63 17.71
CA GLY A 28 -2.91 -7.77 18.50
C GLY A 28 -1.63 -8.03 17.70
N VAL A 29 -1.64 -7.74 16.39
CA VAL A 29 -0.50 -7.97 15.50
C VAL A 29 0.21 -6.64 15.19
N LYS A 30 1.52 -6.61 15.44
CA LYS A 30 2.41 -5.55 14.98
C LYS A 30 3.07 -5.95 13.66
N LEU A 31 2.79 -5.20 12.59
CA LEU A 31 3.43 -5.38 11.29
C LEU A 31 4.78 -4.66 11.23
N HIS A 32 5.76 -5.35 10.66
CA HIS A 32 7.07 -4.83 10.27
C HIS A 32 7.24 -5.01 8.76
N TYR A 33 7.86 -4.04 8.07
CA TYR A 33 8.12 -4.12 6.64
C TYR A 33 9.37 -3.35 6.23
N LEU A 34 9.98 -3.72 5.10
CA LEU A 34 11.20 -3.05 4.61
C LEU A 34 10.91 -1.84 3.72
N ALA A 35 9.87 -1.91 2.88
CA ALA A 35 9.55 -0.85 1.92
C ALA A 35 8.04 -0.78 1.61
N SER A 36 7.65 0.35 1.04
CA SER A 36 6.30 0.69 0.59
C SER A 36 6.31 1.30 -0.81
N TRP A 37 5.12 1.54 -1.38
CA TRP A 37 5.01 2.21 -2.67
C TRP A 37 5.59 3.62 -2.66
N ARG A 38 5.54 4.31 -1.51
CA ARG A 38 6.15 5.63 -1.36
C ARG A 38 7.67 5.58 -1.53
N ASP A 39 8.31 4.55 -0.99
CA ASP A 39 9.75 4.34 -1.12
C ASP A 39 10.13 4.04 -2.58
N VAL A 40 9.36 3.18 -3.24
CA VAL A 40 9.54 2.85 -4.66
C VAL A 40 9.38 4.08 -5.54
N LEU A 41 8.35 4.90 -5.30
CA LEU A 41 8.11 6.13 -6.06
C LEU A 41 9.25 7.14 -5.87
N ALA A 42 9.76 7.29 -4.64
CA ALA A 42 10.89 8.18 -4.35
C ALA A 42 12.15 7.78 -5.16
N VAL A 43 12.53 6.50 -5.13
CA VAL A 43 13.68 5.97 -5.87
C VAL A 43 13.46 6.10 -7.39
N ALA A 44 12.27 5.80 -7.89
CA ALA A 44 11.94 5.92 -9.31
C ALA A 44 12.04 7.36 -9.82
N ARG A 45 11.64 8.35 -8.99
CA ARG A 45 11.79 9.78 -9.27
C ARG A 45 13.26 10.21 -9.24
N GLU A 46 14.00 9.82 -8.21
CA GLU A 46 15.42 10.17 -8.04
C GLU A 46 16.26 9.75 -9.26
N HIS A 47 16.08 8.51 -9.71
CA HIS A 47 16.85 7.95 -10.81
C HIS A 47 16.22 8.15 -12.19
N LYS A 48 15.06 8.83 -12.27
CA LYS A 48 14.34 9.09 -13.52
C LYS A 48 14.10 7.82 -14.35
N TYR A 49 13.72 6.73 -13.68
CA TYR A 49 13.50 5.44 -14.35
C TYR A 49 12.30 5.44 -15.29
N PHE A 50 11.35 6.37 -15.08
CA PHE A 50 10.12 6.49 -15.86
C PHE A 50 9.85 7.95 -16.23
N PRO A 51 9.03 8.22 -17.27
CA PRO A 51 8.53 9.55 -17.58
C PRO A 51 7.75 10.15 -16.40
N GLU A 52 7.81 11.48 -16.26
CA GLU A 52 7.17 12.21 -15.16
C GLU A 52 5.65 11.99 -15.11
N GLU A 53 5.01 11.84 -16.26
CA GLU A 53 3.59 11.58 -16.42
C GLU A 53 3.19 10.23 -15.78
N ALA A 54 4.02 9.20 -15.99
CA ALA A 54 3.79 7.90 -15.39
C ALA A 54 3.96 7.93 -13.86
N LEU A 55 4.96 8.67 -13.37
CA LEU A 55 5.22 8.81 -11.93
C LEU A 55 4.09 9.59 -11.24
N LYS A 56 3.51 10.61 -11.90
CA LYS A 56 2.32 11.33 -11.41
C LYS A 56 1.10 10.43 -11.34
N GLU A 57 0.92 9.53 -12.31
CA GLU A 57 -0.19 8.59 -12.29
C GLU A 57 -0.09 7.61 -11.12
N ILE A 58 1.12 7.09 -10.86
CA ILE A 58 1.40 6.23 -9.70
C ILE A 58 1.17 7.00 -8.39
N GLU A 59 1.60 8.27 -8.32
CA GLU A 59 1.38 9.11 -7.14
C GLU A 59 -0.12 9.34 -6.86
N ALA A 60 -0.92 9.56 -7.90
CA ALA A 60 -2.37 9.68 -7.77
C ALA A 60 -3.00 8.40 -7.22
N PHE A 61 -2.57 7.24 -7.72
CA PHE A 61 -3.01 5.94 -7.20
C PHE A 61 -2.61 5.73 -5.73
N ILE A 62 -1.39 6.10 -5.34
CA ILE A 62 -0.90 5.98 -3.95
C ILE A 62 -1.71 6.87 -2.99
N ALA A 63 -2.16 8.04 -3.45
CA ALA A 63 -2.89 9.00 -2.63
C ALA A 63 -4.34 8.55 -2.35
N ASP A 64 -5.04 8.02 -3.36
CA ASP A 64 -6.38 7.47 -3.21
C ASP A 64 -6.59 6.28 -4.19
N PRO A 65 -6.23 5.06 -3.80
CA PRO A 65 -6.28 3.91 -4.69
C PRO A 65 -7.72 3.54 -5.09
N VAL A 66 -8.71 3.91 -4.29
CA VAL A 66 -10.12 3.59 -4.55
C VAL A 66 -10.69 4.57 -5.57
N ALA A 67 -10.56 5.87 -5.34
CA ALA A 67 -11.03 6.88 -6.29
C ALA A 67 -10.31 6.74 -7.63
N TRP A 68 -9.00 6.49 -7.60
CA TRP A 68 -8.21 6.25 -8.80
C TRP A 68 -8.73 5.03 -9.58
N SER A 69 -8.99 3.90 -8.89
CA SER A 69 -9.53 2.68 -9.50
C SER A 69 -10.87 2.96 -10.19
N VAL A 70 -11.80 3.66 -9.54
CA VAL A 70 -13.11 4.02 -10.12
C VAL A 70 -12.95 4.88 -11.38
N ALA A 71 -12.07 5.87 -11.35
CA ALA A 71 -11.82 6.74 -12.50
C ALA A 71 -11.21 5.99 -13.71
N HIS A 72 -10.55 4.85 -13.45
CA HIS A 72 -9.87 4.03 -14.46
C HIS A 72 -10.64 2.74 -14.81
N GLY A 73 -11.96 2.68 -14.55
CA GLY A 73 -12.82 1.56 -14.93
C GLY A 73 -12.75 0.35 -13.99
N GLY A 74 -12.11 0.51 -12.82
CA GLY A 74 -12.03 -0.47 -11.75
C GLY A 74 -13.18 -0.36 -10.73
N ALA A 75 -13.16 -1.24 -9.74
CA ALA A 75 -14.19 -1.32 -8.71
C ALA A 75 -14.04 -0.22 -7.63
N ALA A 76 -15.17 0.21 -7.07
CA ALA A 76 -15.26 1.20 -5.97
C ALA A 76 -14.87 0.65 -4.59
N LYS A 77 -14.51 -0.64 -4.50
CA LYS A 77 -13.95 -1.28 -3.31
C LYS A 77 -12.93 -2.32 -3.74
N ALA A 78 -11.86 -2.48 -2.96
CA ALA A 78 -11.08 -3.71 -3.00
C ALA A 78 -12.05 -4.86 -2.65
N LYS A 79 -12.12 -5.89 -3.48
CA LYS A 79 -13.06 -7.01 -3.31
C LYS A 79 -12.89 -7.60 -1.91
N GLU A 80 -13.88 -7.40 -1.04
CA GLU A 80 -13.96 -8.06 0.26
C GLU A 80 -13.87 -9.58 0.01
N ARG A 81 -12.95 -10.25 0.72
CA ARG A 81 -12.84 -11.71 0.72
C ARG A 81 -13.69 -12.28 1.84
#